data_AF-A0A8H7IIU0-F1
#
_entry.id   AF-A0A8H7IIU0-F1
#
_cell.length_a   1.000
_cell.length_b   1.000
_cell.length_c   1.000
_cell.angle_alpha   90.00
_cell.angle_beta   90.00
_cell.angle_gamma   90.00
#
_symmetry.space_group_name_H-M   'P 1'
#
loop_
_entity.id
_entity.type
_entity.pdbx_description
1 polymer ?
#
loop_
_entity_poly.entity_id
_entity_poly.type
_entity_poly.pdbx_seq_one_letter_code
_entity_poly.pdbx_strand_id
1 'polypeptide(L)'
;MSAVDAARRFYALPIEEKMKKKYSHESFELGPDVNVASNSSLSGPNVWPSRDVIPGFQEPVLKYYQEVVGLGMKLLSAFALALNLPEDYFADKVQTTPATMRLTYYPPQAQAIDNEAPGLGEHTDFQLFTILWQDENRGLQALNPSGQWIDVAPVSGTLVIK
;
A
#
# COMPACT_ATOMS: atom_id res chain seq x y z
N MET A 1 17.53 -7.85 1.38
CA MET A 1 16.81 -6.74 2.04
C MET A 1 15.35 -6.84 1.67
N SER A 2 14.42 -6.75 2.63
CA SER A 2 12.97 -6.78 2.34
C SER A 2 12.45 -5.39 1.93
N ALA A 3 11.24 -5.31 1.38
CA ALA A 3 10.56 -4.03 1.12
C ALA A 3 10.30 -3.26 2.42
N VAL A 4 10.02 -3.95 3.52
CA VAL A 4 9.84 -3.35 4.85
C VAL A 4 11.15 -2.74 5.35
N ASP A 5 12.29 -3.42 5.18
CA ASP A 5 13.59 -2.87 5.56
C ASP A 5 13.94 -1.63 4.72
N ALA A 6 13.63 -1.65 3.42
CA ALA A 6 13.80 -0.50 2.54
C ALA A 6 12.90 0.68 2.98
N ALA A 7 11.63 0.43 3.30
CA ALA A 7 10.71 1.44 3.82
C ALA A 7 11.20 2.04 5.14
N ARG A 8 11.64 1.21 6.10
CA ARG A 8 12.20 1.67 7.38
C ARG A 8 13.40 2.59 7.18
N ARG A 9 14.33 2.22 6.28
CA ARG A 9 15.48 3.08 5.93
C ARG A 9 15.04 4.40 5.30
N PHE A 10 14.00 4.41 4.48
CA PHE A 10 13.47 5.61 3.86
C PHE A 10 12.83 6.55 4.88
N TYR A 11 11.97 6.03 5.76
CA TYR A 11 11.28 6.86 6.74
C TYR A 11 12.21 7.39 7.85
N ALA A 12 13.32 6.70 8.11
CA ALA A 12 14.39 7.15 9.00
C ALA A 12 15.23 8.32 8.43
N LEU A 13 15.08 8.68 7.15
CA LEU A 13 15.76 9.87 6.60
C LEU A 13 15.27 11.15 7.28
N PRO A 14 16.14 12.16 7.43
CA PRO A 14 15.73 13.49 7.88
C PRO A 14 14.58 14.05 7.04
N ILE A 15 13.68 14.80 7.68
CA ILE A 15 12.53 15.41 7.01
C ILE A 15 12.99 16.30 5.85
N GLU A 16 14.09 17.03 6.03
CA GLU A 16 14.68 17.91 5.02
C GLU A 16 15.09 17.13 3.76
N GLU A 17 15.66 15.93 3.93
CA GLU A 17 16.02 15.05 2.80
C GLU A 17 14.77 14.55 2.05
N LYS A 18 13.70 14.21 2.78
CA LYS A 18 12.42 13.80 2.17
C LYS A 18 11.74 14.98 1.45
N MET A 19 11.81 16.19 2.01
CA MET A 19 11.21 17.40 1.43
C MET A 19 11.87 17.88 0.14
N LYS A 20 13.18 17.65 -0.06
CA LYS A 20 13.90 18.05 -1.28
C LYS A 20 13.26 17.55 -2.58
N LYS A 21 12.51 16.45 -2.51
CA LYS A 21 11.82 15.83 -3.64
C LYS A 21 10.30 15.81 -3.48
N LYS A 22 9.76 16.57 -2.54
CA LYS A 22 8.32 16.59 -2.18
C LYS A 22 7.79 15.18 -1.85
N TYR A 23 8.61 14.31 -1.27
CA TYR A 23 8.11 13.05 -0.76
C TYR A 23 7.22 13.32 0.45
N SER A 24 6.08 12.63 0.51
CA SER A 24 5.26 12.65 1.72
C SER A 24 6.05 12.06 2.89
N HIS A 25 5.80 12.59 4.09
CA HIS A 25 6.52 12.19 5.31
C HIS A 25 6.04 10.84 5.82
N GLU A 26 4.83 10.47 5.42
CA GLU A 26 4.08 9.34 5.95
C GLU A 26 3.69 8.37 4.84
N SER A 27 3.81 8.75 3.56
CA SER A 27 3.43 7.89 2.44
C SER A 27 4.43 7.90 1.28
N PHE A 28 4.68 6.72 0.71
CA PHE A 28 5.38 6.56 -0.56
C PHE A 28 4.48 5.73 -1.48
N GLU A 29 4.08 6.31 -2.61
CA GLU A 29 3.15 5.68 -3.54
C GLU A 29 3.88 5.21 -4.79
N LEU A 30 3.50 4.03 -5.26
CA LEU A 30 3.94 3.49 -6.54
C LEU A 30 2.81 2.76 -7.24
N GLY A 31 2.88 2.75 -8.58
CA GLY A 31 2.03 1.95 -9.44
C GLY A 31 2.87 1.09 -10.39
N PRO A 32 2.28 0.62 -11.50
CA PRO A 32 3.02 -0.11 -12.53
C PRO A 32 4.13 0.77 -13.11
N ASP A 33 5.29 0.17 -13.40
CA ASP A 33 6.40 0.88 -14.02
C ASP A 33 6.11 1.09 -15.51
N VAL A 34 5.40 2.16 -15.84
CA VAL A 34 4.99 2.48 -17.21
C VAL A 34 6.01 3.38 -17.88
N ASN A 35 6.63 2.89 -18.95
CA ASN A 35 7.41 3.69 -19.88
C ASN A 35 6.45 4.54 -20.72
N VAL A 36 6.04 5.71 -20.21
CA VAL A 36 5.47 6.94 -20.86
C VAL A 36 4.73 6.81 -22.21
N ALA A 37 4.10 5.68 -22.51
CA ALA A 37 3.43 5.41 -23.78
C ALA A 37 1.89 5.44 -23.65
N SER A 38 1.37 5.61 -22.44
CA SER A 38 -0.06 5.77 -22.20
C SER A 38 -0.44 7.26 -22.20
N ASN A 39 -1.29 7.67 -23.14
CA ASN A 39 -1.83 9.04 -23.29
C ASN A 39 -2.77 9.48 -22.14
N SER A 40 -2.72 8.85 -20.97
CA SER A 40 -3.51 9.21 -19.79
C SER A 40 -2.77 10.26 -18.95
N SER A 41 -3.44 11.37 -18.67
CA SER A 41 -2.92 12.49 -17.87
C SER A 41 -2.53 12.15 -16.43
N LEU A 42 -2.85 10.94 -15.96
CA LEU A 42 -2.55 10.42 -14.62
C LEU A 42 -1.49 9.29 -14.63
N SER A 43 -0.84 9.05 -15.76
CA SER A 43 0.16 7.98 -15.88
C SER A 43 1.56 8.55 -16.11
N GLY A 44 2.53 8.03 -15.36
CA GLY A 44 3.91 8.44 -15.42
C GLY A 44 4.81 7.45 -14.67
N PRO A 45 6.14 7.56 -14.84
CA PRO A 45 7.08 6.68 -14.18
C PRO A 45 7.05 6.91 -12.66
N ASN A 46 7.27 5.84 -11.89
CA ASN A 46 7.43 5.95 -10.45
C ASN A 46 8.62 6.86 -10.09
N VAL A 47 8.44 7.72 -9.07
CA VAL A 47 9.49 8.64 -8.61
C VAL A 47 10.28 8.02 -7.48
N TRP A 48 11.42 7.43 -7.82
CA TRP A 48 12.29 6.75 -6.85
C TRP A 48 13.24 7.72 -6.12
N PRO A 49 13.57 7.47 -4.84
CA PRO A 49 14.62 8.21 -4.14
C PRO A 49 15.98 7.95 -4.79
N SER A 50 16.87 8.94 -4.73
CA SER A 50 18.21 8.81 -5.32
C SER A 50 18.97 7.63 -4.72
N ARG A 51 19.67 6.87 -5.58
CA ARG A 51 20.57 5.79 -5.15
C ARG A 51 21.70 6.28 -4.25
N ASP A 52 22.07 7.56 -4.35
CA ASP A 52 23.09 8.18 -3.50
C ASP A 52 22.58 8.45 -2.07
N VAL A 53 21.26 8.62 -1.91
CA VAL A 53 20.62 8.89 -0.60
C VAL A 53 20.23 7.59 0.08
N ILE A 54 19.61 6.67 -0.65
CA ILE A 54 19.14 5.38 -0.12
C ILE A 54 19.40 4.25 -1.12
N PRO A 55 20.64 3.74 -1.18
CA PRO A 55 20.98 2.66 -2.11
C PRO A 55 20.18 1.41 -1.79
N GLY A 56 19.70 0.75 -2.85
CA GLY A 56 18.95 -0.51 -2.76
C GLY A 56 17.49 -0.37 -2.31
N PHE A 57 16.88 0.82 -2.37
CA PHE A 57 15.46 1.00 -2.04
C PHE A 57 14.51 0.43 -3.12
N GLN A 58 14.74 0.80 -4.38
CA GLN A 58 13.82 0.51 -5.49
C GLN A 58 13.56 -0.99 -5.70
N GLU A 59 14.63 -1.79 -5.78
CA GLU A 59 14.54 -3.21 -6.14
C GLU A 59 13.65 -4.05 -5.20
N PRO A 60 13.84 -4.06 -3.87
CA PRO A 60 12.99 -4.86 -2.99
C PRO A 60 11.54 -4.34 -2.94
N VAL A 61 11.32 -3.03 -3.05
CA VAL A 61 9.98 -2.44 -3.06
C VAL A 61 9.23 -2.83 -4.33
N LEU A 62 9.88 -2.74 -5.50
CA LEU A 62 9.28 -3.13 -6.78
C LEU A 62 9.03 -4.63 -6.83
N LYS A 63 9.95 -5.45 -6.32
CA LYS A 63 9.75 -6.90 -6.20
C LYS A 63 8.51 -7.22 -5.37
N TYR A 64 8.38 -6.62 -4.19
CA TYR A 64 7.22 -6.84 -3.32
C TYR A 64 5.91 -6.41 -4.01
N TYR A 65 5.91 -5.25 -4.67
CA TYR A 65 4.77 -4.80 -5.47
C TYR A 65 4.35 -5.86 -6.51
N GLN A 66 5.28 -6.40 -7.28
CA GLN A 66 4.99 -7.41 -8.32
C GLN A 66 4.42 -8.70 -7.72
N GLU A 67 4.97 -9.18 -6.60
CA GLU A 67 4.47 -10.38 -5.91
C GLU A 67 3.04 -10.16 -5.37
N VAL A 68 2.76 -8.99 -4.79
CA VAL A 68 1.43 -8.65 -4.27
C VAL A 68 0.41 -8.48 -5.40
N VAL A 69 0.80 -7.90 -6.54
CA VAL A 69 -0.06 -7.87 -7.74
C VAL A 69 -0.36 -9.28 -8.23
N GLY A 70 0.64 -10.16 -8.27
CA GLY A 70 0.46 -11.58 -8.60
C GLY A 70 -0.50 -12.31 -7.64
N LEU A 71 -0.41 -12.01 -6.34
CA LEU A 71 -1.37 -12.51 -5.35
C LEU A 71 -2.78 -11.95 -5.61
N GLY A 72 -2.90 -10.66 -5.92
CA GLY A 72 -4.18 -10.03 -6.24
C GLY A 72 -4.88 -10.69 -7.43
N MET A 73 -4.14 -11.04 -8.48
CA MET A 73 -4.71 -11.76 -9.63
C MET A 73 -5.25 -13.14 -9.24
N LYS A 74 -4.56 -13.87 -8.35
CA LYS A 74 -5.04 -15.16 -7.83
C LYS A 74 -6.28 -15.00 -6.95
N LEU A 75 -6.35 -13.94 -6.14
CA LEU A 75 -7.52 -13.63 -5.31
C LEU A 75 -8.74 -13.29 -6.17
N LEU A 76 -8.56 -12.55 -7.27
CA LEU A 76 -9.65 -12.28 -8.21
C LEU A 76 -10.25 -13.57 -8.80
N SER A 77 -9.40 -14.51 -9.19
CA SER A 77 -9.86 -15.84 -9.64
C SER A 77 -10.61 -16.58 -8.54
N ALA A 78 -10.11 -16.55 -7.30
CA ALA A 78 -10.80 -17.15 -6.15
C ALA A 78 -12.17 -16.49 -5.86
N PHE A 79 -12.26 -15.17 -5.97
CA PHE A 79 -13.52 -14.42 -5.80
C PHE A 79 -14.52 -14.76 -6.90
N ALA A 80 -14.07 -14.90 -8.16
CA ALA A 80 -14.94 -15.31 -9.26
C ALA A 80 -15.57 -16.67 -8.97
N LEU A 81 -14.77 -17.65 -8.54
CA LEU A 81 -15.27 -18.98 -8.17
C LEU A 81 -16.23 -18.93 -6.98
N ALA A 82 -15.93 -18.13 -5.95
CA ALA A 82 -16.81 -17.96 -4.78
C ALA A 82 -18.17 -17.35 -5.16
N LEU A 83 -18.22 -16.57 -6.23
CA LEU A 83 -19.43 -15.97 -6.80
C LEU A 83 -20.14 -16.89 -7.82
N ASN A 84 -19.67 -18.13 -8.00
CA ASN A 84 -20.14 -19.06 -9.03
C ASN A 84 -20.01 -18.53 -10.47
N LEU A 85 -18.94 -17.78 -10.73
CA LEU A 85 -18.57 -17.27 -12.06
C LEU A 85 -17.40 -18.09 -12.63
N PRO A 86 -17.13 -18.01 -13.95
CA PRO A 86 -15.90 -18.54 -14.52
C PRO A 86 -14.65 -17.97 -13.83
N GLU A 87 -13.61 -18.79 -13.64
CA GLU A 87 -12.38 -18.40 -12.93
C GLU A 87 -11.69 -17.16 -13.51
N ASP A 88 -11.86 -16.93 -14.81
CA ASP A 88 -11.30 -15.82 -15.59
C ASP A 88 -12.26 -14.62 -15.72
N TYR A 89 -13.41 -14.62 -15.03
CA TYR A 89 -14.46 -13.60 -15.19
C TYR A 89 -13.99 -12.15 -15.05
N PHE A 90 -12.98 -11.89 -14.20
CA PHE A 90 -12.43 -10.55 -13.98
C PHE A 90 -11.20 -10.22 -14.85
N ALA A 91 -10.65 -11.19 -15.60
CA ALA A 91 -9.36 -11.04 -16.28
C ALA A 91 -9.35 -9.95 -17.35
N ASP A 92 -10.47 -9.70 -18.02
CA ASP A 92 -10.66 -8.65 -19.03
C ASP A 92 -10.93 -7.26 -18.41
N LYS A 93 -11.37 -7.21 -17.15
CA LYS A 93 -11.76 -5.97 -16.44
C LYS A 93 -10.60 -5.26 -15.76
N VAL A 94 -9.47 -5.95 -15.56
CA VAL A 94 -8.31 -5.43 -14.80
C VAL A 94 -7.07 -5.20 -15.66
N GLN A 95 -7.15 -5.41 -16.97
CA GLN A 95 -5.98 -5.29 -17.88
C GLN A 95 -5.40 -3.87 -17.93
N THR A 96 -6.26 -2.86 -17.78
CA THR A 96 -5.90 -1.44 -17.88
C THR A 96 -5.99 -0.70 -16.55
N THR A 97 -6.39 -1.39 -15.48
CA THR A 97 -6.54 -0.79 -14.15
C THR A 97 -5.23 -0.92 -13.38
N PRO A 98 -4.53 0.20 -13.08
CA PRO A 98 -3.30 0.13 -12.34
C PRO A 98 -3.58 -0.28 -10.88
N ALA A 99 -2.98 -1.38 -10.44
CA ALA A 99 -2.80 -1.61 -9.01
C ALA A 99 -1.82 -0.56 -8.48
N THR A 100 -2.14 0.06 -7.35
CA THR A 100 -1.21 0.96 -6.67
C THR A 100 -0.86 0.39 -5.31
N MET A 101 0.34 0.69 -4.85
CA MET A 101 0.81 0.34 -3.52
C MET A 101 1.25 1.59 -2.80
N ARG A 102 0.92 1.66 -1.51
CA ARG A 102 1.38 2.70 -0.60
C ARG A 102 2.20 2.04 0.50
N LEU A 103 3.43 2.52 0.67
CA LEU A 103 4.17 2.34 1.91
C LEU A 103 3.70 3.45 2.86
N THR A 104 3.34 3.10 4.10
CA THR A 104 2.84 4.06 5.08
C THR A 104 3.66 3.97 6.36
N TYR A 105 3.99 5.12 6.95
CA TYR A 105 4.66 5.22 8.25
C TYR A 105 3.90 6.18 9.15
N TYR A 106 3.44 5.67 10.29
CA TYR A 106 2.83 6.47 11.34
C TYR A 106 3.89 6.76 12.40
N PRO A 107 4.27 8.04 12.62
CA PRO A 107 5.22 8.39 13.66
C PRO A 107 4.64 8.11 15.06
N PRO A 108 5.48 7.72 16.05
CA PRO A 108 5.04 7.60 17.43
C PRO A 108 4.45 8.92 17.95
N GLN A 109 3.30 8.83 18.64
CA GLN A 109 2.69 9.99 19.29
C GLN A 109 3.32 10.20 20.68
N ALA A 110 3.91 11.38 20.92
CA ALA A 110 4.69 11.68 22.12
C ALA A 110 3.85 11.88 23.40
N GLN A 111 2.56 12.16 23.24
CA GLN A 111 1.55 12.25 24.30
C GLN A 111 0.24 11.68 23.76
N ALA A 112 -0.62 11.17 24.64
CA ALA A 112 -2.03 11.02 24.32
C ALA A 112 -2.53 12.43 23.99
N ILE A 113 -2.64 12.74 22.70
CA ILE A 113 -3.21 14.00 22.26
C ILE A 113 -4.64 13.96 22.80
N ASP A 114 -5.03 14.94 23.62
CA ASP A 114 -6.40 15.08 24.16
C ASP A 114 -7.47 15.17 23.04
N ASN A 115 -7.03 15.27 21.79
CA ASN A 115 -7.81 15.04 20.60
C ASN A 115 -7.42 13.68 20.01
N GLU A 116 -8.39 12.76 19.96
CA GLU A 116 -8.41 11.48 19.25
C GLU A 116 -8.20 11.64 17.73
N ALA A 117 -7.18 12.41 17.30
CA ALA A 117 -6.93 12.67 15.89
C ALA A 117 -6.44 11.36 15.25
N PRO A 118 -7.23 10.76 14.36
CA PRO A 118 -6.86 9.50 13.75
C PRO A 118 -5.63 9.72 12.86
N GLY A 119 -4.70 8.76 12.84
CA GLY A 119 -3.56 8.80 11.92
C GLY A 119 -4.03 8.84 10.45
N LEU A 120 -5.16 8.19 10.16
CA LEU A 120 -5.89 8.33 8.91
C LEU A 120 -7.39 8.26 9.23
N GLY A 121 -8.15 9.29 8.82
CA GLY A 121 -9.59 9.35 9.10
C GLY A 121 -10.38 8.20 8.47
N GLU A 122 -11.62 8.01 8.90
CA GLU A 122 -12.51 6.98 8.36
C GLU A 122 -12.71 7.16 6.83
N HIS A 123 -12.59 6.07 6.08
CA HIS A 123 -12.77 6.04 4.64
C HIS A 123 -12.98 4.62 4.13
N THR A 124 -13.43 4.52 2.89
CA THR A 124 -13.35 3.29 2.08
C THR A 124 -12.33 3.48 0.97
N ASP A 125 -11.71 2.38 0.54
CA ASP A 125 -10.79 2.43 -0.60
C ASP A 125 -11.60 2.51 -1.90
N PHE A 126 -11.00 3.10 -2.94
CA PHE A 126 -11.62 3.20 -4.28
C PHE A 126 -11.38 1.97 -5.16
N GLN A 127 -10.54 1.04 -4.69
CA GLN A 127 -10.10 -0.14 -5.45
C GLN A 127 -11.07 -1.32 -5.27
N LEU A 128 -10.87 -2.39 -6.05
CA LEU A 128 -11.70 -3.60 -5.97
C LEU A 128 -11.59 -4.30 -4.61
N PHE A 129 -10.38 -4.34 -4.05
CA PHE A 129 -10.04 -4.84 -2.74
C PHE A 129 -8.61 -4.40 -2.41
N THR A 130 -8.22 -4.52 -1.15
CA THR A 130 -6.90 -4.14 -0.65
C THR A 130 -6.22 -5.32 0.03
N ILE A 131 -4.94 -5.53 -0.31
CA ILE A 131 -4.05 -6.47 0.37
C ILE A 131 -3.12 -5.65 1.26
N LEU A 132 -3.21 -5.87 2.57
CA LEU A 132 -2.53 -5.03 3.54
C LEU A 132 -1.63 -5.86 4.45
N TRP A 133 -0.34 -5.52 4.48
CA TRP A 133 0.62 -6.01 5.47
C TRP A 133 0.76 -5.00 6.62
N GLN A 134 0.91 -5.51 7.84
CA GLN A 134 1.08 -4.72 9.06
C GLN A 134 2.33 -5.18 9.81
N ASP A 135 2.97 -4.27 10.53
CA ASP A 135 3.93 -4.64 11.55
C ASP A 135 3.20 -4.99 12.87
N GLU A 136 3.96 -5.20 13.95
CA GLU A 136 3.39 -5.60 15.25
C GLU A 136 2.67 -4.45 15.98
N ASN A 137 2.69 -3.22 15.44
CA ASN A 137 2.01 -2.08 16.07
C ASN A 137 0.52 -2.10 15.76
N ARG A 138 -0.30 -1.86 16.79
CA ARG A 138 -1.76 -1.76 16.65
C ARG A 138 -2.14 -0.36 16.15
N GLY A 139 -3.22 -0.30 15.37
CA GLY A 139 -3.75 0.98 14.89
C GLY A 139 -4.82 0.88 13.80
N LEU A 140 -4.93 -0.26 13.10
CA LEU A 140 -6.01 -0.46 12.14
C LEU A 140 -7.31 -0.84 12.87
N GLN A 141 -8.39 -0.15 12.51
CA GLN A 141 -9.76 -0.51 12.87
C GLN A 141 -10.62 -0.63 11.61
N ALA A 142 -11.62 -1.51 11.66
CA ALA A 142 -12.60 -1.69 10.60
C ALA A 142 -14.01 -1.49 11.15
N LEU A 143 -14.84 -0.72 10.44
CA LEU A 143 -16.24 -0.54 10.79
C LEU A 143 -17.06 -1.71 10.26
N ASN A 144 -17.72 -2.46 11.15
CA ASN A 144 -18.55 -3.59 10.76
C ASN A 144 -19.96 -3.13 10.29
N PRO A 145 -20.77 -4.01 9.68
CA PRO A 145 -22.13 -3.67 9.24
C PRO A 145 -23.10 -3.26 10.37
N SER A 146 -22.75 -3.55 11.63
CA SER A 146 -23.51 -3.12 12.81
C SER A 146 -23.10 -1.72 13.31
N GLY A 147 -22.20 -1.03 12.59
CA GLY A 147 -21.72 0.31 12.95
C GLY A 147 -20.72 0.32 14.09
N GLN A 148 -20.04 -0.80 14.34
CA GLN A 148 -19.04 -0.94 15.42
C GLN A 148 -17.64 -0.99 14.84
N TRP A 149 -16.73 -0.22 15.43
CA TRP A 149 -15.30 -0.30 15.14
C TRP A 149 -14.70 -1.56 15.78
N ILE A 150 -14.02 -2.35 14.97
CA ILE A 150 -13.32 -3.58 15.36
C ILE A 150 -11.83 -3.35 15.18
N ASP A 151 -11.04 -3.64 16.21
CA ASP A 151 -9.59 -3.69 16.09
C ASP A 151 -9.16 -4.83 15.16
N VAL A 152 -8.39 -4.49 14.13
CA VAL A 152 -7.71 -5.48 13.28
C VAL A 152 -6.31 -5.66 13.84
N ALA A 153 -6.18 -6.55 14.83
CA ALA A 153 -4.91 -6.82 15.47
C ALA A 153 -3.93 -7.49 14.48
N PRO A 154 -2.65 -7.09 14.46
CA PRO A 154 -1.64 -7.76 13.64
C PRO A 154 -1.53 -9.24 14.02
N VAL A 155 -1.50 -10.11 13.00
CA VAL A 155 -1.22 -11.54 13.17
C VAL A 155 0.00 -11.89 12.34
N SER A 156 1.05 -12.38 13.00
CA SER A 156 2.32 -12.68 12.36
C SER A 156 2.16 -13.67 11.20
N GLY A 157 2.77 -13.37 10.06
CA GLY A 157 2.71 -14.21 8.86
C GLY A 157 1.41 -14.09 8.05
N THR A 158 0.56 -13.09 8.33
CA THR A 158 -0.72 -12.90 7.62
C THR A 158 -0.79 -11.58 6.86
N LEU A 159 -1.79 -11.48 5.98
CA LEU A 159 -2.18 -10.27 5.26
C LEU A 159 -3.66 -10.02 5.51
N VAL A 160 -4.05 -8.76 5.70
CA VAL A 160 -5.45 -8.34 5.77
C VAL A 160 -5.99 -8.16 4.36
N ILE A 161 -7.15 -8.73 4.08
CA ILE A 161 -7.91 -8.53 2.84
C ILE A 161 -9.18 -7.76 3.20
N LYS A 162 -9.41 -6.61 2.57
CA LYS A 162 -10.62 -5.80 2.73
C LYS A 162 -11.20 -5.35 1.40
#